data_AF-A0A822WGX0-F1
#
_entry.id   AF-A0A822WGX0-F1
#
_cell.length_a   1.000
_cell.length_b   1.000
_cell.length_c   1.000
_cell.angle_alpha   90.00
_cell.angle_beta   90.00
_cell.angle_gamma   90.00
#
_symmetry.space_group_name_H-M   'P 1'
#
loop_
_entity.id
_entity.type
_entity.pdbx_description
1 polymer ?
#
loop_
_entity_poly.entity_id
_entity_poly.type
_entity_poly.pdbx_seq_one_letter_code
_entity_poly.pdbx_strand_id
1 'polypeptide(L)'
;MDGALPPADKCVDHINGNPKDNRWDNLRIVTQFVNQQNRHKVRKGAKSELIGANWCKARGVWRSAIRINGQRKELGSFQTAELAHEAYMKAKAEMCR
;
A
#
# COMPACT_ATOMS: atom_id res chain seq x y z
N MET A 1 -22.09 29.50 3.32
CA MET A 1 -21.37 28.39 3.99
C MET A 1 -21.62 27.17 3.14
N ASP A 2 -20.85 27.06 2.06
CA ASP A 2 -21.06 26.06 1.03
C ASP A 2 -20.33 24.78 1.45
N GLY A 3 -21.01 24.00 2.29
CA GLY A 3 -20.59 22.68 2.74
C GLY A 3 -20.64 21.67 1.59
N ALA A 4 -19.83 21.90 0.56
CA ALA A 4 -19.67 20.97 -0.54
C ALA A 4 -18.91 19.73 -0.02
N LEU A 5 -19.64 18.63 0.15
CA LEU A 5 -19.05 17.31 0.36
C LEU A 5 -18.01 17.06 -0.75
N PRO A 6 -16.81 16.57 -0.42
CA PRO A 6 -15.86 16.18 -1.45
C PRO A 6 -16.54 15.14 -2.36
N PRO A 7 -16.33 15.21 -3.68
CA PRO A 7 -16.90 14.25 -4.62
C PRO A 7 -16.56 12.83 -4.17
N ALA A 8 -17.54 11.92 -4.25
CA ALA A 8 -17.52 10.57 -3.65
C ALA A 8 -16.26 9.73 -3.97
N ASP A 9 -15.55 10.09 -5.05
CA ASP A 9 -14.32 9.45 -5.53
C ASP A 9 -13.03 9.87 -4.82
N LYS A 10 -13.07 10.88 -3.95
CA LYS A 10 -11.90 11.44 -3.26
C LYS A 10 -11.93 11.13 -1.76
N CYS A 11 -10.83 10.59 -1.25
CA CYS A 11 -10.59 10.36 0.17
C CYS A 11 -9.49 11.28 0.70
N VAL A 12 -9.60 11.62 1.98
CA VAL A 12 -8.54 12.32 2.72
C VAL A 12 -7.50 11.27 3.15
N ASP A 13 -6.29 11.38 2.62
CA ASP A 13 -5.14 10.55 2.95
C ASP A 13 -4.15 11.33 3.82
N HIS A 14 -3.55 10.65 4.78
CA HIS A 14 -2.54 11.25 5.66
C HIS A 14 -1.18 10.97 5.04
N ILE A 15 -0.43 12.02 4.69
CA ILE A 15 0.88 11.89 4.02
C ILE A 15 1.83 11.03 4.87
N ASN A 16 1.82 11.19 6.20
CA ASN A 16 2.61 10.39 7.13
C ASN A 16 1.98 9.04 7.54
N GLY A 17 0.75 8.72 7.10
CA GLY A 17 0.02 7.51 7.49
C GLY A 17 -0.37 7.43 8.98
N ASN A 18 -0.27 8.55 9.71
CA ASN A 18 -0.62 8.67 11.12
C ASN A 18 -2.02 9.28 11.27
N PRO A 19 -3.04 8.49 11.67
CA PRO A 19 -4.41 8.97 11.82
C PRO A 19 -4.60 9.91 13.03
N LYS A 20 -3.57 10.11 13.86
CA LYS A 20 -3.62 11.06 14.99
C LYS A 20 -3.14 12.47 14.61
N ASP A 21 -2.53 12.62 13.43
CA ASP A 21 -1.96 13.89 12.98
C ASP A 21 -2.87 14.56 11.94
N ASN A 22 -3.80 15.38 12.45
CA ASN A 22 -4.82 16.06 11.65
C ASN A 22 -4.38 17.45 11.15
N ARG A 23 -3.07 17.72 11.06
CA ARG A 23 -2.58 19.00 10.50
C ARG A 23 -2.93 19.08 9.02
N TRP A 24 -3.38 20.24 8.55
CA TRP A 24 -3.75 20.47 7.15
C TRP A 24 -2.62 20.12 6.17
N ASP A 25 -1.38 20.44 6.51
CA ASP A 25 -0.17 20.07 5.74
C ASP A 25 0.03 18.54 5.61
N ASN A 26 -0.48 17.77 6.57
CA ASN A 26 -0.37 16.32 6.60
C ASN A 26 -1.56 15.63 5.88
N LEU A 27 -2.57 16.38 5.43
CA LEU A 27 -3.75 15.85 4.77
C LEU A 27 -3.69 16.16 3.27
N ARG A 28 -3.88 15.14 2.43
CA ARG A 28 -4.03 15.31 0.98
C ARG A 28 -5.32 14.68 0.48
N ILE A 29 -5.94 15.34 -0.47
CA ILE A 29 -7.10 14.80 -1.18
C ILE A 29 -6.59 13.92 -2.31
N VAL A 30 -6.80 12.62 -2.20
CA VAL A 30 -6.41 11.62 -3.20
C VAL A 30 -7.61 10.80 -3.61
N THR A 31 -7.55 10.15 -4.78
CA THR A 31 -8.58 9.19 -5.15
C THR A 31 -8.52 7.96 -4.24
N GLN A 32 -9.64 7.24 -4.10
CA GLN A 32 -9.68 5.98 -3.35
C GLN A 32 -8.59 4.97 -3.81
N PHE A 33 -8.29 4.97 -5.11
CA PHE A 33 -7.24 4.14 -5.71
C PHE A 33 -5.85 4.51 -5.16
N VAL A 34 -5.53 5.80 -5.15
CA VAL A 34 -4.25 6.32 -4.65
C VAL A 34 -4.15 6.11 -3.14
N ASN A 35 -5.23 6.34 -2.38
CA ASN A 35 -5.27 6.06 -0.93
C ASN A 35 -4.94 4.59 -0.61
N GLN A 36 -5.50 3.65 -1.39
CA GLN A 36 -5.19 2.23 -1.21
C GLN A 36 -3.74 1.87 -1.58
N GLN A 37 -3.14 2.56 -2.56
CA GLN A 37 -1.72 2.39 -2.90
C GLN A 37 -0.76 3.01 -1.87
N ASN A 38 -1.19 4.10 -1.21
CA ASN A 38 -0.46 4.77 -0.13
C ASN A 38 -0.59 4.06 1.21
N ARG A 39 -1.18 2.86 1.23
CA ARG A 39 -1.30 2.09 2.45
C ARG A 39 0.07 1.61 2.91
N HIS A 40 0.66 2.36 3.84
CA HIS A 40 1.93 2.04 4.50
C HIS A 40 1.77 1.00 5.62
N LYS A 41 0.54 0.56 5.92
CA LYS A 41 0.27 -0.41 6.99
C LYS A 41 -0.18 -1.75 6.43
N VAL A 42 0.52 -2.80 6.85
CA VAL A 42 0.14 -4.18 6.53
C VAL A 42 -1.24 -4.49 7.11
N ARG A 43 -1.96 -5.42 6.49
CA ARG A 43 -3.28 -5.83 6.97
C ARG A 43 -3.14 -6.46 8.37
N LYS A 44 -4.00 -6.06 9.30
CA LYS A 44 -4.04 -6.63 10.66
C LYS A 44 -4.21 -8.16 10.55
N GLY A 45 -3.28 -8.92 11.12
CA GLY A 45 -3.22 -10.39 11.00
C GLY A 45 -2.35 -10.93 9.86
N ALA A 46 -1.61 -10.08 9.15
CA ALA A 46 -0.56 -10.53 8.24
C ALA A 46 0.57 -11.20 9.03
N LYS A 47 1.17 -12.24 8.45
CA LYS A 47 2.24 -13.02 9.08
C LYS A 47 3.58 -12.25 9.13
N SER A 48 3.70 -11.18 8.35
CA SER A 48 4.81 -10.23 8.39
C SER A 48 4.30 -8.83 8.62
N GLU A 49 5.11 -8.02 9.30
CA GLU A 49 4.94 -6.57 9.41
C GLU A 49 5.50 -5.83 8.18
N LEU A 50 5.95 -6.58 7.17
CA LEU A 50 6.49 -6.06 5.92
C LEU A 50 5.41 -6.01 4.83
N ILE A 51 5.31 -4.85 4.16
CA ILE A 51 4.40 -4.62 3.04
C ILE A 51 4.83 -5.44 1.82
N GLY A 52 3.88 -5.96 1.06
CA GLY A 52 4.18 -6.70 -0.16
C GLY A 52 4.64 -8.14 0.09
N ALA A 53 5.05 -8.49 1.31
CA ALA A 53 5.38 -9.85 1.69
C ALA A 53 4.13 -10.61 2.17
N ASN A 54 3.69 -11.62 1.41
CA ASN A 54 2.57 -12.48 1.79
C ASN A 54 3.04 -13.92 1.97
N TRP A 55 2.90 -14.47 3.17
CA TRP A 55 3.22 -15.88 3.43
C TRP A 55 2.17 -16.80 2.79
N CYS A 56 2.61 -17.70 1.92
CA CYS A 56 1.74 -18.75 1.41
C CYS A 56 1.96 -20.06 2.15
N LYS A 57 0.98 -20.45 2.97
CA LYS A 57 0.99 -21.72 3.71
C LYS A 57 1.05 -22.95 2.78
N ALA A 58 0.35 -22.92 1.64
CA ALA A 58 0.27 -24.06 0.73
C ALA A 58 1.60 -24.41 0.05
N ARG A 59 2.50 -23.43 -0.12
CA ARG A 59 3.82 -23.64 -0.75
C ARG A 59 4.99 -23.45 0.22
N GLY A 60 4.74 -23.00 1.45
CA GLY A 60 5.79 -22.69 2.42
C GLY A 60 6.74 -21.57 1.96
N VAL A 61 6.28 -20.64 1.12
CA VAL A 61 7.11 -19.54 0.57
C VAL A 61 6.45 -18.18 0.78
N TRP A 62 7.27 -17.14 0.87
CA TRP A 62 6.83 -15.75 0.80
C TRP A 62 6.56 -15.38 -0.65
N ARG A 63 5.49 -14.66 -0.91
CA ARG A 63 5.12 -14.21 -2.25
C ARG A 63 5.03 -12.70 -2.24
N SER A 64 5.58 -12.09 -3.29
CA SER A 64 5.49 -10.65 -3.48
C SER A 64 4.69 -10.33 -4.74
N ALA A 65 3.77 -9.38 -4.62
CA ALA A 65 2.94 -8.92 -5.72
C ALA A 65 2.59 -7.44 -5.53
N ILE A 66 2.50 -6.72 -6.64
CA ILE A 66 2.13 -5.32 -6.70
C ILE A 66 0.95 -5.14 -7.65
N ARG A 67 0.10 -4.13 -7.41
CA ARG A 67 -1.01 -3.80 -8.30
C ARG A 67 -0.68 -2.53 -9.08
N ILE A 68 -0.66 -2.65 -10.40
CA ILE A 68 -0.32 -1.61 -11.37
C ILE A 68 -1.53 -1.37 -12.25
N ASN A 69 -2.11 -0.16 -12.25
CA ASN A 69 -3.27 0.18 -13.08
C ASN A 69 -4.42 -0.84 -12.97
N GLY A 70 -4.70 -1.34 -11.75
CA GLY A 70 -5.71 -2.37 -11.50
C GLY A 70 -5.28 -3.81 -11.83
N GLN A 71 -4.17 -4.01 -12.54
CA GLN A 71 -3.60 -5.33 -12.84
C GLN A 71 -2.67 -5.79 -11.72
N ARG A 72 -2.82 -7.03 -11.28
CA ARG A 72 -1.90 -7.66 -10.31
C ARG A 72 -0.68 -8.17 -11.05
N LYS A 73 0.50 -7.65 -10.72
CA LYS A 73 1.80 -8.14 -11.18
C LYS A 73 2.46 -8.95 -10.07
N GLU A 74 2.79 -10.20 -10.35
CA GLU A 74 3.55 -11.04 -9.42
C GLU A 74 5.04 -10.71 -9.57
N LEU A 75 5.68 -10.37 -8.46
CA LEU A 75 7.10 -10.01 -8.41
C LEU A 75 7.98 -11.24 -8.18
N GLY A 76 7.41 -12.29 -7.58
CA GLY A 76 8.07 -13.58 -7.38
C GLY A 76 7.72 -14.22 -6.05
N SER A 77 8.33 -15.38 -5.82
CA SER A 77 8.30 -16.09 -4.55
C SER A 77 9.70 -16.16 -3.95
N PHE A 78 9.80 -15.87 -2.65
CA PHE A 78 11.02 -15.74 -1.88
C PHE A 78 10.99 -16.64 -0.65
N GLN A 79 12.16 -16.97 -0.12
CA GLN A 79 12.28 -17.76 1.10
C GLN A 79 12.05 -16.95 2.38
N THR A 80 12.25 -15.63 2.34
CA THR A 80 12.09 -14.74 3.50
C THR A 80 11.16 -13.58 3.20
N ALA A 81 10.56 -13.03 4.26
CA ALA A 81 9.67 -11.88 4.15
C ALA A 81 10.42 -10.61 3.67
N GLU A 82 11.68 -10.46 4.09
CA GLU A 82 12.54 -9.34 3.73
C GLU A 82 12.82 -9.30 2.23
N LEU A 83 13.19 -10.43 1.62
CA LEU A 83 13.40 -10.50 0.17
C LEU A 83 12.13 -10.18 -0.62
N ALA A 84 10.97 -10.66 -0.15
CA ALA A 84 9.68 -10.35 -0.75
C ALA A 84 9.34 -8.85 -0.64
N HIS A 85 9.70 -8.23 0.50
CA HIS A 85 9.51 -6.80 0.74
C HIS A 85 10.45 -5.95 -0.13
N GLU A 86 11.72 -6.32 -0.23
CA GLU A 86 12.70 -5.63 -1.07
C GLU A 86 12.26 -5.63 -2.54
N ALA A 87 11.83 -6.79 -3.05
CA ALA A 87 11.29 -6.89 -4.41
C ALA A 87 10.06 -5.98 -4.60
N TYR A 88 9.19 -5.89 -3.60
CA TYR A 88 8.04 -4.97 -3.62
C TYR A 88 8.46 -3.51 -3.65
N MET A 89 9.42 -3.12 -2.80
CA MET A 89 9.94 -1.75 -2.73
C MET A 89 10.62 -1.35 -4.04
N LYS A 90 11.41 -2.25 -4.63
CA LYS A 90 12.06 -2.04 -5.93
C LYS A 90 11.03 -1.83 -7.04
N ALA A 91 10.03 -2.72 -7.13
CA ALA A 91 8.95 -2.57 -8.10
C ALA A 91 8.15 -1.28 -7.90
N LYS A 92 7.89 -0.89 -6.65
CA LYS A 92 7.20 0.37 -6.32
C LYS A 92 8.03 1.59 -6.73
N ALA A 93 9.35 1.55 -6.54
CA ALA A 93 10.26 2.61 -6.96
C ALA A 93 10.34 2.73 -8.49
N GLU A 94 10.42 1.60 -9.20
CA GLU A 94 10.39 1.57 -10.68
C GLU A 94 9.09 2.15 -11.25
N MET A 95 7.97 1.99 -10.55
CA MET A 95 6.68 2.55 -10.97
C MET A 95 6.50 4.04 -10.67
N CYS A 96 7.17 4.57 -9.65
CA CYS A 96 7.04 5.98 -9.24
C CYS A 96 7.94 6.91 -10.08
N ARG A 97 8.48 6.41 -11.20
CA ARG A 97 9.38 7.12 -12.10
C ARG A 97 8.63 7.77 -13.25
#